data_AF-A0A6L3EZU1-F1
#
_entry.id   AF-A0A6L3EZU1-F1
#
_cell.length_a   1.000
_cell.length_b   1.000
_cell.length_c   1.000
_cell.angle_alpha   90.00
_cell.angle_beta   90.00
_cell.angle_gamma   90.00
#
_symmetry.space_group_name_H-M   'P 1'
#
loop_
_entity.id
_entity.type
_entity.pdbx_description
1 polymer ?
#
loop_
_entity_poly.entity_id
_entity_poly.type
_entity_poly.pdbx_seq_one_letter_code
_entity_poly.pdbx_strand_id
1 'polypeptide(L)'
;MKNPWIAAVLNFFLMGPGTVYNGRRKALGIALTVGALVLTYVELQLRTAAPSLYPLMFGAVFVVNTALAFDGYSEAKRINAETT
;
A
#
# COMPACT_ATOMS: atom_id res chain seq x y z
N MET A 1 20.59 4.57 -5.91
CA MET A 1 20.02 4.03 -4.66
C MET A 1 18.58 4.50 -4.51
N LYS A 2 17.64 3.59 -4.20
CA LYS A 2 16.22 3.88 -3.91
C LYS A 2 16.07 4.32 -2.46
N ASN A 3 15.17 5.25 -2.13
CA ASN A 3 14.92 5.61 -0.73
C ASN A 3 13.84 4.68 -0.12
N PRO A 4 14.18 3.85 0.89
CA PRO A 4 13.22 2.92 1.50
C PRO A 4 12.02 3.59 2.15
N TRP A 5 12.21 4.78 2.72
CA TRP A 5 11.13 5.52 3.36
C TRP A 5 10.09 6.03 2.35
N ILE A 6 10.52 6.44 1.17
CA ILE A 6 9.61 6.85 0.10
C ILE A 6 8.77 5.66 -0.36
N ALA A 7 9.38 4.49 -0.53
CA ALA A 7 8.64 3.28 -0.89
C ALA A 7 7.60 2.89 0.19
N ALA A 8 7.97 3.02 1.47
CA ALA A 8 7.07 2.74 2.58
C ALA A 8 5.87 3.69 2.63
N VAL A 9 6.13 5.01 2.58
CA VAL A 9 5.09 6.05 2.65
C VAL A 9 4.12 5.91 1.47
N LEU A 10 4.64 5.70 0.27
CA LEU A 10 3.80 5.50 -0.91
C LEU A 10 2.89 4.27 -0.79
N ASN A 11 3.39 3.16 -0.25
CA ASN A 11 2.58 1.96 -0.04
C ASN A 11 1.60 2.08 1.13
N PHE A 12 1.95 2.83 2.17
CA PHE A 12 1.06 3.05 3.32
C PHE A 12 -0.18 3.84 2.94
N PHE A 13 -0.04 4.89 2.12
CA PHE A 13 -1.18 5.76 1.79
C PHE A 13 -1.96 5.31 0.55
N LEU A 14 -1.30 4.67 -0.41
CA LEU A 14 -1.89 4.42 -1.73
C LEU A 14 -1.80 2.95 -2.17
N MET A 15 -1.32 2.06 -1.30
CA MET A 15 -1.22 0.60 -1.54
C MET A 15 -0.68 0.26 -2.92
N GLY A 16 0.63 0.40 -3.16
CA GLY A 16 1.23 -0.05 -4.43
C GLY A 16 2.18 0.93 -5.13
N PRO A 17 2.04 2.26 -5.02
CA PRO A 17 2.98 3.18 -5.70
C PRO A 17 4.43 3.04 -5.22
N GLY A 18 4.66 2.60 -3.98
CA GLY A 18 5.98 2.26 -3.48
C GLY A 18 6.56 1.01 -4.15
N THR A 19 5.71 0.01 -4.41
CA THR A 19 6.05 -1.18 -5.18
C THR A 19 6.37 -0.84 -6.64
N VAL A 20 5.63 0.11 -7.25
CA VAL A 20 5.93 0.65 -8.58
C VAL A 20 7.25 1.42 -8.58
N TYR A 21 7.48 2.26 -7.57
CA TYR A 21 8.72 3.03 -7.41
C TYR A 21 9.96 2.12 -7.31
N ASN A 22 9.87 1.02 -6.58
CA ASN A 22 10.95 0.03 -6.49
C ASN A 22 11.22 -0.69 -7.82
N GLY A 23 10.20 -0.85 -8.66
CA GLY A 23 10.35 -1.20 -10.07
C GLY A 23 10.44 -2.70 -10.39
N ARG A 24 10.55 -3.59 -9.40
CA ARG A 24 10.54 -5.07 -9.62
C ARG A 24 9.16 -5.62 -9.95
N ARG A 25 8.12 -5.15 -9.26
CA ARG A 25 6.76 -5.72 -9.31
C ARG A 25 5.73 -4.67 -9.75
N LYS A 26 6.01 -3.96 -10.85
CA LYS A 26 5.20 -2.82 -11.31
C LYS A 26 3.73 -3.17 -11.54
N ALA A 27 3.45 -4.31 -12.18
CA ALA A 27 2.08 -4.76 -12.44
C ALA A 27 1.28 -4.97 -11.14
N LEU A 28 1.89 -5.61 -10.13
CA LEU A 28 1.31 -5.78 -8.81
C LEU A 28 1.06 -4.43 -8.14
N GLY A 29 2.03 -3.51 -8.19
CA GLY A 29 1.87 -2.17 -7.62
C GLY A 29 0.71 -1.38 -8.26
N ILE A 30 0.55 -1.46 -9.58
CA ILE A 30 -0.59 -0.84 -10.29
C ILE A 30 -1.91 -1.50 -9.86
N ALA A 31 -1.98 -2.84 -9.84
CA ALA A 31 -3.18 -3.56 -9.44
C ALA A 31 -3.61 -3.24 -8.00
N LEU A 32 -2.66 -3.18 -7.06
CA LEU A 32 -2.91 -2.78 -5.68
C LEU A 32 -3.43 -1.33 -5.60
N THR A 33 -2.87 -0.42 -6.39
CA THR A 33 -3.29 1.00 -6.39
C THR A 33 -4.73 1.13 -6.89
N VAL A 34 -5.06 0.45 -8.00
CA VAL A 34 -6.43 0.42 -8.53
C VAL A 34 -7.38 -0.23 -7.53
N GLY A 35 -6.98 -1.34 -6.91
CA GLY A 35 -7.74 -2.01 -5.85
C GLY A 35 -8.02 -1.10 -4.66
N ALA A 36 -7.06 -0.28 -4.25
CA ALA A 36 -7.22 0.68 -3.15
C ALA A 36 -8.21 1.79 -3.48
N LEU A 37 -8.22 2.29 -4.73
CA LEU A 37 -9.21 3.27 -5.18
C LEU A 37 -10.63 2.69 -5.12
N VAL A 38 -10.80 1.45 -5.62
CA VAL A 38 -12.09 0.74 -5.56
C VAL A 38 -12.49 0.46 -4.11
N LEU A 39 -11.55 0.04 -3.27
CA LEU A 39 -11.81 -0.24 -1.86
C LEU A 39 -12.21 1.04 -1.11
N THR A 40 -11.55 2.16 -1.37
CA THR A 40 -11.90 3.48 -0.80
C THR A 40 -13.32 3.87 -1.19
N TYR A 41 -13.71 3.64 -2.45
CA TYR A 41 -15.10 3.87 -2.89
C TYR A 41 -16.09 3.02 -2.08
N VAL A 42 -15.81 1.72 -1.91
CA VAL A 42 -16.65 0.81 -1.10
C VAL A 42 -16.68 1.23 0.38
N GLU A 43 -15.54 1.64 0.94
CA GLU A 43 -15.40 2.08 2.33
C GLU A 43 -16.29 3.29 2.64
N LEU A 44 -16.32 4.26 1.73
CA LEU A 44 -17.17 5.46 1.85
C LEU A 44 -18.67 5.11 1.80
N GLN A 45 -19.07 4.14 0.99
CA GLN A 45 -20.45 3.64 0.95
C GLN A 45 -20.81 2.85 2.21
N LEU A 46 -19.86 2.05 2.74
CA LEU A 46 -20.05 1.28 3.96
C LEU A 46 -20.28 2.19 5.17
N ARG A 47 -19.61 3.35 5.21
CA ARG A 47 -19.81 4.34 6.27
C ARG A 47 -21.27 4.77 6.41
N THR A 48 -22.02 4.83 5.31
CA THR A 48 -23.45 5.17 5.31
C THR A 48 -24.35 3.94 5.49
N ALA A 49 -24.01 2.82 4.86
CA ALA A 49 -24.87 1.63 4.85
C ALA A 49 -24.79 0.79 6.14
N ALA A 50 -23.59 0.69 6.74
CA ALA A 50 -23.34 -0.08 7.96
C ALA A 50 -22.27 0.61 8.84
N PRO A 51 -22.60 1.74 9.50
CA PRO A 51 -21.63 2.54 10.25
C PRO A 51 -20.88 1.79 11.35
N SER A 52 -21.51 0.77 11.95
CA SER A 52 -20.90 -0.06 13.00
C SER A 52 -19.75 -0.95 12.49
N LEU A 53 -19.73 -1.27 11.20
CA LEU A 53 -18.66 -2.07 10.57
C LEU A 53 -17.51 -1.20 10.06
N TYR A 54 -17.71 0.11 9.93
CA TYR A 54 -16.71 1.04 9.40
C TYR A 54 -15.38 1.01 10.19
N PRO A 55 -15.35 1.03 11.54
CA PRO A 55 -14.10 0.97 12.29
C PRO A 55 -13.33 -0.34 12.07
N LEU A 56 -14.04 -1.46 11.90
CA LEU A 56 -13.43 -2.77 11.62
C LEU A 56 -12.80 -2.81 10.23
N MET A 57 -13.51 -2.29 9.22
CA MET A 57 -12.98 -2.15 7.85
C MET A 57 -11.73 -1.25 7.84
N PHE A 58 -11.82 -0.06 8.45
CA PHE A 58 -10.69 0.86 8.56
C PHE A 58 -9.49 0.23 9.26
N GLY A 59 -9.72 -0.49 10.37
CA GLY A 59 -8.67 -1.22 11.07
C GLY A 59 -8.00 -2.29 10.20
N ALA A 60 -8.78 -3.04 9.42
CA ALA A 60 -8.25 -4.03 8.49
C ALA A 60 -7.40 -3.39 7.39
N VAL A 61 -7.88 -2.30 6.77
CA VAL A 61 -7.13 -1.53 5.76
C VAL A 61 -5.83 -0.98 6.34
N PHE A 62 -5.87 -0.40 7.54
CA PHE A 62 -4.69 0.11 8.22
C PHE A 62 -3.61 -0.96 8.42
N VAL A 63 -4.00 -2.16 8.84
CA VAL A 63 -3.07 -3.29 9.00
C VAL A 63 -2.46 -3.70 7.66
N VAL A 64 -3.27 -3.83 6.60
CA VAL A 64 -2.78 -4.19 5.26
C VAL A 64 -1.83 -3.11 4.72
N ASN A 65 -2.17 -1.83 4.85
CA ASN A 65 -1.33 -0.73 4.41
C ASN A 65 0.01 -0.69 5.15
N THR A 66 0.01 -0.99 6.44
CA THR A 66 1.23 -1.13 7.24
C THR A 66 2.11 -2.27 6.73
N ALA A 67 1.51 -3.43 6.43
CA ALA A 67 2.24 -4.57 5.87
C ALA A 67 2.84 -4.25 4.48
N LEU A 68 2.07 -3.57 3.61
CA LEU A 68 2.55 -3.14 2.29
C LEU A 68 3.65 -2.08 2.38
N ALA A 69 3.59 -1.19 3.36
CA ALA A 69 4.65 -0.22 3.64
C ALA A 69 5.94 -0.92 4.03
N PHE A 70 5.86 -1.93 4.90
CA PHE A 70 7.01 -2.74 5.31
C PHE A 70 7.59 -3.55 4.13
N ASP A 71 6.75 -4.17 3.31
CA ASP A 71 7.18 -4.85 2.07
C ASP A 71 7.92 -3.88 1.14
N GLY A 72 7.34 -2.71 0.87
CA GLY A 72 7.97 -1.68 0.04
C GLY A 72 9.31 -1.19 0.59
N TYR A 73 9.41 -0.98 1.90
CA TYR A 73 10.63 -0.59 2.59
C TYR A 73 11.72 -1.67 2.47
N SER A 74 11.37 -2.92 2.79
CA SER A 74 12.30 -4.05 2.77
C SER A 74 12.82 -4.35 1.37
N GLU A 75 11.96 -4.29 0.36
CA GLU A 75 12.32 -4.43 -1.06
C GLU A 75 13.31 -3.34 -1.50
N ALA A 76 13.08 -2.08 -1.12
CA ALA A 76 13.97 -0.98 -1.46
C ALA A 76 15.36 -1.14 -0.82
N LYS A 77 15.43 -1.62 0.43
CA LYS A 77 16.70 -1.97 1.09
C LYS A 77 17.43 -3.08 0.36
N ARG A 78 16.73 -4.14 -0.04
CA ARG A 78 17.30 -5.27 -0.79
C ARG A 78 17.88 -4.82 -2.14
N ILE A 79 17.14 -3.98 -2.87
CA ILE A 79 17.61 -3.40 -4.15
C ILE A 79 18.91 -2.62 -3.94
N ASN A 80 19.01 -1.81 -2.88
CA ASN A 80 20.23 -1.05 -2.61
C ASN A 80 21.41 -1.95 -2.28
N ALA A 81 21.20 -2.99 -1.47
CA ALA A 81 22.24 -3.96 -1.10
C ALA A 81 22.78 -4.73 -2.31
N GLU A 82 21.93 -5.06 -3.29
CA GLU A 82 22.36 -5.74 -4.52
C GLU A 82 23.07 -4.82 -5.53
N THR A 83 22.94 -3.50 -5.38
CA THR A 83 23.57 -2.50 -6.28
C THR A 83 24.91 -1.98 -5.72
N THR A 84 25.36 -2.50 -4.57
CA THR A 84 26.63 -2.15 -3.92
C THR A 84 27.65 -3.23 -4.20
#